data_AF-B1TAH0-F1
#
_entry.id   AF-B1TAH0-F1
#
_cell.length_a   1.000
_cell.length_b   1.000
_cell.length_c   1.000
_cell.angle_alpha   90.00
_cell.angle_beta   90.00
_cell.angle_gamma   90.00
#
_symmetry.space_group_name_H-M   'P 1'
#
loop_
_entity.id
_entity.type
_entity.pdbx_description
1 polymer ?
#
loop_
_entity_poly.entity_id
_entity_poly.type
_entity_poly.pdbx_seq_one_letter_code
_entity_poly.pdbx_strand_id
1 'polypeptide(L)'
;MIGDEDSEFAGGSYVLVQKYLHDMAGWNALAVETQERIIGRTKLSDIELAPDVKPSCSHSSLTTLDENGQEVKILRDNMPFGRPGSGEFGTYFIGYARSPAPIEQMLENMFVGRPPGNYDRLLDYSRAVTGSLFFVPSADLLEALADRAAPADAAPAAQPAPSSPEPRRDGSLNIGSLKGAKAYE
;
A
#
# COMPACT_ATOMS: atom_id res chain seq x y z
N MET A 1 3.33 16.68 4.68
CA MET A 1 2.72 17.36 3.53
C MET A 1 3.83 17.96 2.70
N ILE A 2 3.60 18.12 1.40
CA ILE A 2 4.52 18.80 0.48
C ILE A 2 4.61 20.28 0.85
N GLY A 3 5.84 20.79 0.91
CA GLY A 3 6.15 22.20 1.17
C GLY A 3 6.85 22.88 0.00
N ASP A 4 7.76 23.80 0.31
CA ASP A 4 8.47 24.63 -0.66
C ASP A 4 9.36 23.85 -1.62
N GLU A 5 9.66 22.58 -1.30
CA GLU A 5 10.39 21.68 -2.20
C GLU A 5 9.65 21.43 -3.53
N ASP A 6 8.33 21.59 -3.55
CA ASP A 6 7.48 21.45 -4.73
C ASP A 6 6.23 22.35 -4.60
N SER A 7 6.46 23.66 -4.74
CA SER A 7 5.49 24.70 -4.37
C SER A 7 4.19 24.69 -5.18
N GLU A 8 4.18 24.15 -6.40
CA GLU A 8 2.96 23.97 -7.21
C GLU A 8 1.99 22.96 -6.57
N PHE A 9 2.52 22.01 -5.80
CA PHE A 9 1.76 20.94 -5.15
C PHE A 9 1.76 21.06 -3.62
N ALA A 10 2.13 22.24 -3.09
CA ALA A 10 2.15 22.52 -1.66
C ALA A 10 0.79 22.24 -1.00
N GLY A 11 0.83 21.66 0.19
CA GLY A 11 -0.38 21.18 0.88
C GLY A 11 -0.91 19.83 0.38
N GLY A 12 -0.34 19.28 -0.69
CA GLY A 12 -0.57 17.90 -1.12
C GLY A 12 0.23 16.86 -0.31
N SER A 13 0.06 15.61 -0.68
CA SER A 13 0.76 14.45 -0.12
C SER A 13 0.85 13.33 -1.15
N TYR A 14 1.70 12.35 -0.89
CA TYR A 14 1.64 11.05 -1.55
C TYR A 14 0.98 10.05 -0.60
N VAL A 15 0.22 9.10 -1.15
CA VAL A 15 -0.36 7.99 -0.40
C VAL A 15 -0.07 6.67 -1.10
N LEU A 16 0.43 5.70 -0.34
CA LEU A 16 0.62 4.32 -0.80
C LEU A 16 -0.33 3.40 -0.05
N VAL A 17 -1.04 2.54 -0.78
CA VAL A 17 -1.96 1.56 -0.22
C VAL A 17 -1.56 0.14 -0.61
N GLN A 18 -1.69 -0.76 0.35
CA GLN A 18 -1.46 -2.20 0.16
C GLN A 18 -2.47 -3.00 0.98
N LYS A 19 -3.15 -3.94 0.33
CA LYS A 19 -4.00 -4.91 1.01
C LYS A 19 -3.14 -6.12 1.39
N TYR A 20 -3.00 -6.41 2.68
CA TYR A 20 -2.33 -7.61 3.18
C TYR A 20 -3.35 -8.64 3.66
N LEU A 21 -3.13 -9.90 3.29
CA LEU A 21 -3.83 -11.06 3.84
C LEU A 21 -2.87 -11.85 4.73
N HIS A 22 -3.37 -12.28 5.88
CA HIS A 22 -2.56 -12.86 6.94
C HIS A 22 -2.77 -14.36 7.10
N ASP A 23 -1.68 -15.11 7.26
CA ASP A 23 -1.72 -16.47 7.81
C ASP A 23 -1.83 -16.41 9.34
N MET A 24 -3.06 -16.29 9.83
CA MET A 24 -3.33 -16.25 11.27
C MET A 24 -3.07 -17.58 11.97
N ALA A 25 -3.11 -18.72 11.27
CA ALA A 25 -2.81 -20.02 11.86
C ALA A 25 -1.31 -20.13 12.14
N GLY A 26 -0.48 -19.82 11.14
CA GLY A 26 0.97 -19.74 11.28
C GLY A 26 1.38 -18.71 12.35
N TRP A 27 0.79 -17.51 12.30
CA TRP A 27 1.11 -16.45 13.27
C TRP A 27 0.80 -16.87 14.71
N ASN A 28 -0.39 -17.44 14.96
CA ASN A 28 -0.81 -17.84 16.31
C ASN A 28 -0.11 -19.11 16.83
N ALA A 29 0.56 -19.87 15.97
CA ALA A 29 1.39 -20.99 16.39
C ALA A 29 2.73 -20.54 17.01
N LEU A 30 3.14 -19.28 16.78
CA LEU A 30 4.34 -18.71 17.36
C LEU A 30 4.17 -18.38 18.84
N ALA A 31 5.24 -18.56 19.61
CA ALA A 31 5.33 -18.00 20.96
C ALA A 31 5.24 -16.47 20.91
N VAL A 32 4.73 -15.86 21.99
CA VAL A 32 4.55 -14.40 22.06
C VAL A 32 5.89 -13.68 21.88
N GLU A 33 6.95 -14.19 22.50
CA GLU A 33 8.30 -13.61 22.41
C GLU A 33 8.85 -13.64 20.97
N THR A 34 8.44 -14.63 20.18
CA THR A 34 8.79 -14.69 18.75
C THR A 34 8.02 -13.64 17.96
N GLN A 35 6.72 -13.47 18.22
CA GLN A 35 5.92 -12.40 17.60
C GLN A 35 6.47 -11.02 17.94
N GLU A 36 6.83 -10.78 19.21
CA GLU A 36 7.41 -9.53 19.68
C GLU A 36 8.75 -9.24 19.00
N ARG A 37 9.59 -10.25 18.77
CA ARG A 37 10.85 -10.10 18.01
C ARG A 37 10.62 -9.83 16.54
N ILE A 38 9.57 -10.38 15.93
CA ILE A 38 9.20 -10.10 14.54
C ILE A 38 8.71 -8.66 14.40
N ILE A 39 7.87 -8.18 15.32
CA ILE A 39 7.34 -6.81 15.29
C ILE A 39 8.37 -5.78 15.75
N GLY A 40 9.19 -6.14 16.75
CA GLY A 40 10.14 -5.27 17.45
C GLY A 40 9.53 -4.51 18.63
N ARG A 41 8.38 -4.96 19.17
CA ARG A 41 7.67 -4.37 20.32
C ARG A 41 6.99 -5.45 21.15
N THR A 42 6.79 -5.20 22.45
CA THR A 42 6.02 -6.10 23.32
C THR A 42 4.54 -6.12 22.93
N LYS A 43 3.91 -7.29 22.99
CA LYS A 43 2.58 -7.51 22.40
C LYS A 43 1.47 -6.86 23.20
N LEU A 44 1.53 -6.94 24.54
CA LEU A 44 0.48 -6.43 25.42
C LEU A 44 0.66 -4.95 25.78
N SER A 45 1.89 -4.54 26.10
CA SER A 45 2.19 -3.19 26.57
C SER A 45 2.65 -2.22 25.47
N ASP A 46 2.85 -2.72 24.24
CA ASP A 46 3.31 -1.93 23.10
C ASP A 46 4.59 -1.12 23.39
N ILE A 47 5.54 -1.73 24.10
CA ILE A 47 6.83 -1.11 24.44
C ILE A 47 7.85 -1.54 23.40
N GLU A 48 8.64 -0.59 22.88
CA GLU A 48 9.71 -0.93 21.95
C GLU A 48 10.78 -1.80 22.61
N LEU A 49 11.24 -2.83 21.90
CA LEU A 49 12.31 -3.69 22.40
C LEU A 49 13.63 -2.92 22.45
N ALA A 50 14.43 -3.20 23.48
CA ALA A 50 15.75 -2.60 23.66
C ALA A 50 16.67 -2.92 22.46
N PRO A 51 17.59 -2.03 22.08
CA PRO A 51 18.43 -2.19 20.88
C PRO A 51 19.27 -3.47 20.84
N ASP A 52 19.69 -4.00 21.98
CA ASP A 52 20.47 -5.23 22.13
C ASP A 52 19.61 -6.51 21.99
N VAL A 53 18.29 -6.39 22.15
CA VAL A 53 17.33 -7.49 22.03
C VAL A 53 16.59 -7.45 20.70
N LYS A 54 16.34 -6.25 20.16
CA LYS A 54 15.53 -6.01 18.96
C LYS A 54 16.28 -6.52 17.71
N PRO A 55 15.75 -7.52 16.99
CA PRO A 55 16.39 -8.01 15.78
C PRO A 55 16.46 -6.91 14.69
N SER A 56 17.54 -6.94 13.90
CA SER A 56 17.69 -6.04 12.75
C SER A 56 16.66 -6.29 11.64
N CYS A 57 16.11 -7.51 11.56
CA CYS A 57 15.03 -7.91 10.65
C CYS A 57 13.62 -7.70 11.20
N SER A 58 13.47 -7.10 12.39
CA SER A 58 12.14 -6.80 12.91
C SER A 58 11.46 -5.72 12.08
N HIS A 59 10.13 -5.76 12.00
CA HIS A 59 9.33 -4.79 11.26
C HIS A 59 9.68 -3.35 11.66
N SER A 60 9.79 -3.06 12.96
CA SER A 60 10.16 -1.71 13.41
C SER A 60 11.58 -1.32 13.02
N SER A 61 12.58 -2.21 13.13
CA SER A 61 13.95 -1.92 12.70
C SER A 61 14.07 -1.58 11.21
N LEU A 62 13.32 -2.28 10.35
CA LEU A 62 13.36 -2.07 8.90
C LEU A 62 12.51 -0.88 8.43
N THR A 63 11.53 -0.46 9.23
CA THR A 63 10.66 0.68 8.95
C THR A 63 11.08 1.98 9.66
N THR A 64 12.08 1.94 10.55
CA THR A 64 12.73 3.15 11.08
C THR A 64 13.81 3.62 10.10
N LEU A 65 13.61 4.81 9.53
CA LEU A 65 14.57 5.46 8.64
C LEU A 65 15.24 6.62 9.35
N ASP A 66 16.55 6.76 9.18
CA ASP A 66 17.33 7.91 9.61
C ASP A 66 17.95 8.59 8.39
N GLU A 67 17.77 9.91 8.31
CA GLU A 67 18.41 10.75 7.32
C GLU A 67 19.09 11.91 8.05
N ASN A 68 20.43 11.96 7.98
CA ASN A 68 21.25 12.98 8.64
C ASN A 68 21.04 13.07 10.17
N GLY A 69 20.81 11.95 10.85
CA GLY A 69 20.55 11.92 12.29
C GLY A 69 19.15 12.35 12.69
N GLN A 70 18.22 12.46 11.72
CA GLN A 70 16.82 12.71 11.96
C GLN A 70 15.97 11.55 11.44
N GLU A 71 15.02 11.12 12.27
CA GLU A 71 14.09 10.08 11.90
C GLU A 71 13.12 10.57 10.82
N VAL A 72 13.09 9.87 9.69
CA VAL A 72 12.15 10.15 8.60
C VAL A 72 10.85 9.41 8.86
N LYS A 73 9.76 10.17 9.03
CA LYS A 73 8.45 9.64 9.42
C LYS A 73 7.45 9.66 8.27
N ILE A 74 6.55 8.70 8.33
CA ILE A 74 5.32 8.63 7.53
C ILE A 74 4.12 8.63 8.47
N LEU A 75 2.96 9.05 7.97
CA LEU A 75 1.70 8.92 8.70
C LEU A 75 0.98 7.66 8.22
N ARG A 76 0.66 6.74 9.13
CA ARG A 76 -0.06 5.50 8.80
C ARG A 76 -1.43 5.50 9.44
N ASP A 77 -2.38 4.89 8.75
CA ASP A 77 -3.74 4.68 9.27
C ASP A 77 -4.22 3.25 8.95
N ASN A 78 -3.41 2.27 9.38
CA ASN A 78 -3.64 0.87 9.07
C ASN A 78 -4.94 0.38 9.71
N MET A 79 -5.82 -0.21 8.91
CA MET A 79 -7.11 -0.74 9.38
C MET A 79 -7.20 -2.26 9.21
N PRO A 80 -7.70 -2.99 10.21
CA PRO A 80 -8.00 -4.41 10.05
C PRO A 80 -9.21 -4.60 9.14
N PHE A 81 -9.22 -5.67 8.35
CA PHE A 81 -10.39 -6.14 7.62
C PHE A 81 -10.44 -7.66 7.65
N GLY A 82 -11.60 -8.24 7.36
CA GLY A 82 -11.70 -9.69 7.25
C GLY A 82 -13.07 -10.20 6.87
N ARG A 83 -13.10 -11.48 6.49
CA ARG A 83 -14.31 -12.27 6.22
C ARG A 83 -14.15 -13.59 6.97
N PRO A 84 -14.61 -13.68 8.24
CA PRO A 84 -14.39 -14.85 9.08
C PRO A 84 -14.89 -16.16 8.44
N GLY A 85 -16.04 -16.11 7.76
CA GLY A 85 -16.62 -17.27 7.07
C GLY A 85 -15.80 -17.82 5.89
N SER A 86 -14.84 -17.04 5.36
CA SER A 86 -13.90 -17.48 4.33
C SER A 86 -12.45 -17.56 4.82
N GLY A 87 -12.22 -17.43 6.13
CA GLY A 87 -10.88 -17.46 6.73
C GLY A 87 -9.98 -16.28 6.31
N GLU A 88 -10.54 -15.18 5.80
CA GLU A 88 -9.76 -14.01 5.42
C GLU A 88 -9.59 -13.07 6.61
N PHE A 89 -8.35 -12.84 6.99
CA PHE A 89 -7.95 -11.82 7.97
C PHE A 89 -6.85 -10.99 7.35
N GLY A 90 -6.92 -9.67 7.49
CA GLY A 90 -5.99 -8.80 6.78
C GLY A 90 -5.84 -7.43 7.39
N THR A 91 -4.82 -6.73 6.91
CA THR A 91 -4.57 -5.33 7.21
C THR A 91 -4.59 -4.56 5.90
N TYR A 92 -5.35 -3.49 5.85
CA TYR A 92 -5.25 -2.50 4.79
C TYR A 92 -4.23 -1.46 5.23
N PHE A 93 -3.03 -1.53 4.66
CA PHE A 93 -1.99 -0.53 4.87
C PHE A 93 -2.33 0.71 4.05
N ILE A 94 -2.22 1.87 4.68
CA ILE A 94 -2.26 3.18 4.04
C ILE A 94 -1.20 4.06 4.71
N GLY A 95 -0.27 4.58 3.91
CA GLY A 95 0.82 5.42 4.36
C GLY A 95 0.86 6.73 3.57
N TYR A 96 0.86 7.86 4.28
CA TYR A 96 1.02 9.19 3.73
C TYR A 96 2.43 9.74 3.99
N ALA A 97 3.00 10.39 3.00
CA ALA A 97 4.31 11.03 3.10
C ALA A 97 4.37 12.28 2.21
N ARG A 98 5.26 13.22 2.55
CA ARG A 98 5.51 14.41 1.71
C ARG A 98 6.18 14.06 0.37
N SER A 99 6.88 12.93 0.30
CA SER A 99 7.47 12.38 -0.91
C SER A 99 7.30 10.86 -0.86
N PRO A 100 7.35 10.15 -2.01
CA PRO A 100 7.22 8.70 -2.03
C PRO A 100 8.45 7.97 -1.45
N ALA A 101 9.63 8.60 -1.52
CA ALA A 101 10.92 7.98 -1.21
C ALA A 101 11.00 7.30 0.17
N PRO A 102 10.49 7.87 1.28
CA PRO A 102 10.53 7.17 2.57
C PRO A 102 9.72 5.88 2.58
N ILE A 103 8.54 5.86 1.96
CA ILE A 103 7.71 4.65 1.90
C ILE A 103 8.37 3.60 1.02
N GLU A 104 8.91 4.00 -0.13
CA GLU A 104 9.64 3.09 -1.03
C GLU A 104 10.87 2.49 -0.36
N GLN A 105 11.63 3.29 0.40
CA GLN A 105 12.79 2.77 1.15
C GLN A 105 12.38 1.80 2.26
N MET A 106 11.28 2.08 2.98
CA MET A 106 10.72 1.13 3.96
C MET A 106 10.31 -0.17 3.27
N LEU A 107 9.66 -0.11 2.12
CA LEU A 107 9.27 -1.29 1.35
C LEU A 107 10.49 -2.06 0.84
N GLU A 108 11.53 -1.39 0.35
CA GLU A 108 12.76 -2.06 -0.06
C GLU A 108 13.42 -2.78 1.12
N ASN A 109 13.55 -2.11 2.27
CA ASN A 109 14.05 -2.73 3.50
C ASN A 109 13.21 -3.94 3.91
N MET A 110 11.89 -3.86 3.79
CA MET A 110 10.99 -4.95 4.16
C MET A 110 11.05 -6.14 3.20
N PHE A 111 11.01 -5.91 1.89
CA PHE A 111 10.88 -6.98 0.89
C PHE A 111 12.22 -7.53 0.39
N VAL A 112 13.23 -6.67 0.24
CA VAL A 112 14.59 -7.07 -0.18
C VAL A 112 15.45 -7.40 1.03
N GLY A 113 15.28 -6.66 2.13
CA GLY A 113 16.07 -6.78 3.34
C GLY A 113 17.24 -5.81 3.41
N ARG A 114 17.65 -5.50 4.63
CA ARG A 114 18.81 -4.64 4.92
C ARG A 114 19.74 -5.33 5.93
N PRO A 115 20.93 -5.84 5.52
CA PRO A 115 21.38 -5.99 4.12
C PRO A 115 20.49 -6.95 3.32
N PRO A 116 20.63 -7.04 1.98
CA PRO A 116 19.81 -7.94 1.16
C PRO A 116 19.74 -9.38 1.71
N GLY A 117 18.52 -9.91 1.81
CA GLY A 117 18.21 -11.19 2.45
C GLY A 117 17.80 -11.09 3.93
N ASN A 118 18.10 -9.97 4.61
CA ASN A 118 17.64 -9.69 5.98
C ASN A 118 16.29 -8.96 5.95
N TYR A 119 15.29 -9.59 5.34
CA TYR A 119 13.97 -9.04 5.06
C TYR A 119 13.07 -9.04 6.32
N ASP A 120 11.94 -8.35 6.22
CA ASP A 120 10.96 -8.26 7.30
C ASP A 120 10.21 -9.57 7.51
N ARG A 121 10.41 -10.18 8.67
CA ARG A 121 9.82 -11.47 9.03
C ARG A 121 8.31 -11.42 9.19
N LEU A 122 7.70 -10.23 9.30
CA LEU A 122 6.25 -10.09 9.26
C LEU A 122 5.65 -10.56 7.92
N LEU A 123 6.41 -10.43 6.83
CA LEU A 123 6.00 -10.86 5.49
C LEU A 123 5.89 -12.38 5.35
N ASP A 124 6.49 -13.16 6.25
CA ASP A 124 6.28 -14.62 6.32
C ASP A 124 4.82 -14.97 6.66
N TYR A 125 4.10 -14.04 7.29
CA TYR A 125 2.70 -14.20 7.71
C TYR A 125 1.75 -13.21 7.05
N SER A 126 2.26 -12.27 6.24
CA SER A 126 1.48 -11.18 5.65
C SER A 126 1.79 -11.07 4.16
N ARG A 127 0.81 -11.39 3.32
CA ARG A 127 0.96 -11.33 1.86
C ARG A 127 0.26 -10.12 1.27
N ALA A 128 1.02 -9.23 0.63
CA ALA A 128 0.45 -8.15 -0.17
C ALA A 128 -0.30 -8.71 -1.39
N VAL A 129 -1.54 -8.30 -1.59
CA VAL A 129 -2.37 -8.66 -2.77
C VAL A 129 -2.69 -7.48 -3.67
N THR A 130 -2.39 -6.27 -3.21
CA THR A 130 -2.42 -5.03 -4.00
C THR A 130 -1.22 -4.15 -3.64
N GLY A 131 -0.89 -3.22 -4.52
CA GLY A 131 0.06 -2.14 -4.28
C GLY A 131 -0.24 -1.00 -5.24
N SER A 132 -0.49 0.20 -4.70
CA SER A 132 -0.80 1.37 -5.52
C SER A 132 -0.32 2.64 -4.83
N LEU A 133 0.23 3.55 -5.62
CA LEU A 133 0.69 4.85 -5.20
C LEU A 133 -0.17 5.92 -5.87
N PHE A 134 -0.65 6.87 -5.09
CA PHE A 134 -1.47 7.98 -5.56
C PHE A 134 -0.88 9.30 -5.07
N PHE A 135 -1.07 10.34 -5.88
CA PHE A 135 -0.92 11.71 -5.42
C PHE A 135 -2.24 12.19 -4.80
N VAL A 136 -2.14 12.86 -3.66
CA VAL A 136 -3.25 13.49 -2.95
C VAL A 136 -3.07 15.01 -3.10
N PRO A 137 -3.83 15.66 -4.00
CA PRO A 137 -3.74 17.11 -4.18
C PRO A 137 -4.19 17.86 -2.93
N SER A 138 -3.77 19.12 -2.81
CA SER A 138 -4.41 20.05 -1.88
C SER A 138 -5.89 20.22 -2.23
N ALA A 139 -6.71 20.67 -1.27
CA ALA A 139 -8.13 20.91 -1.52
C ALA A 139 -8.34 21.90 -2.68
N ASP A 140 -7.61 23.01 -2.67
CA ASP A 140 -7.66 24.03 -3.72
C ASP A 140 -7.31 23.47 -5.11
N LEU A 141 -6.28 22.61 -5.19
CA LEU A 141 -5.90 21.97 -6.46
C LEU A 141 -6.97 20.96 -6.91
N LEU A 142 -7.56 20.21 -5.99
CA LEU A 142 -8.64 19.27 -6.31
C LEU A 142 -9.86 20.01 -6.88
N GLU A 143 -10.23 21.15 -6.29
CA GLU A 143 -11.31 22.01 -6.79
C GLU A 143 -10.98 22.53 -8.19
N ALA A 144 -9.78 23.07 -8.39
CA ALA A 144 -9.34 23.57 -9.70
C ALA A 144 -9.31 22.49 -10.80
N LEU A 145 -9.01 21.22 -10.43
CA LEU A 145 -9.05 20.09 -11.37
C LEU A 145 -10.47 19.73 -11.79
N ALA A 146 -11.47 19.92 -10.93
CA ALA A 146 -12.87 19.67 -11.27
C ALA A 146 -13.40 20.67 -12.32
N ASP A 147 -12.91 21.92 -12.27
CA ASP A 147 -13.29 22.99 -13.20
C ASP A 147 -12.47 22.99 -14.49
N ARG A 148 -11.42 22.16 -14.58
CA ARG A 148 -10.58 22.05 -15.76
C ARG A 148 -11.35 21.38 -16.89
N ALA A 149 -11.63 22.12 -17.96
CA ALA A 149 -12.08 21.53 -19.21
C ALA A 149 -11.07 20.46 -19.66
N ALA A 150 -11.57 19.26 -19.95
CA ALA A 150 -10.73 18.20 -20.49
C ALA A 150 -9.94 18.75 -21.68
N PRO A 151 -8.61 18.55 -21.75
CA PRO A 151 -7.83 19.06 -22.87
C PRO A 151 -8.43 18.52 -24.17
N ALA A 152 -8.68 19.42 -25.13
CA ALA A 152 -9.27 19.10 -26.43
C ALA A 152 -8.47 18.06 -27.22
N ASP A 153 -7.21 17.83 -26.83
CA ASP A 153 -6.25 16.90 -27.43
C ASP A 153 -5.86 15.72 -26.54
N ALA A 154 -6.66 15.36 -25.53
CA ALA A 154 -6.64 13.98 -25.05
C ALA A 154 -7.28 13.08 -26.11
N ALA A 155 -6.60 12.93 -27.25
CA ALA A 155 -6.82 11.77 -28.11
C ALA A 155 -6.75 10.57 -27.16
N PRO A 156 -7.77 9.69 -27.15
CA PRO A 156 -7.66 8.47 -26.35
C PRO A 156 -6.33 7.85 -26.73
N ALA A 157 -5.45 7.62 -25.75
CA ALA A 157 -4.25 6.83 -25.96
C ALA A 157 -4.72 5.63 -26.77
N ALA A 158 -4.20 5.51 -28.01
CA ALA A 158 -4.72 4.54 -28.95
C ALA A 158 -4.74 3.20 -28.23
N GLN A 159 -5.95 2.71 -27.94
CA GLN A 159 -6.09 1.34 -27.47
C GLN A 159 -5.33 0.53 -28.52
N PRO A 160 -4.31 -0.27 -28.14
CA PRO A 160 -3.74 -1.19 -29.10
C PRO A 160 -4.93 -1.93 -29.71
N ALA A 161 -5.08 -1.80 -31.03
CA ALA A 161 -6.23 -2.35 -31.73
C ALA A 161 -6.41 -3.78 -31.24
N PRO A 162 -7.62 -4.20 -30.81
CA PRO A 162 -7.82 -5.58 -30.45
C PRO A 162 -7.46 -6.40 -31.69
N SER A 163 -6.35 -7.14 -31.62
CA SER A 163 -6.09 -8.20 -32.57
C SER A 163 -7.32 -9.09 -32.49
N SER A 164 -8.08 -9.15 -33.59
CA SER A 164 -9.28 -9.97 -33.65
C SER A 164 -8.88 -11.40 -33.27
N PRO A 165 -9.31 -11.94 -32.12
CA PRO A 165 -9.14 -13.35 -31.88
C PRO A 165 -10.14 -14.03 -32.81
N GLU A 166 -9.67 -14.98 -33.60
CA GLU A 166 -10.55 -15.93 -34.29
C GLU A 166 -11.60 -16.47 -33.29
N PRO A 167 -12.84 -16.72 -33.74
CA PRO A 167 -13.92 -17.10 -32.83
C PRO A 167 -13.63 -18.47 -32.19
N ARG A 168 -13.04 -18.45 -30.99
CA ARG A 168 -13.02 -19.61 -30.10
C ARG A 168 -14.35 -19.65 -29.38
N ARG A 169 -15.15 -20.67 -29.71
CA ARG A 169 -16.35 -21.04 -28.98
C ARG A 169 -15.93 -21.66 -27.65
N ASP A 170 -15.83 -20.85 -26.61
CA ASP A 170 -15.72 -21.34 -25.23
C ASP A 170 -16.51 -20.44 -24.26
N GLY A 171 -17.84 -20.62 -24.31
CA GLY A 171 -18.69 -20.68 -23.12
C GLY A 171 -18.73 -19.54 -22.09
N SER A 172 -18.14 -18.36 -22.29
CA SER A 172 -18.21 -17.26 -21.31
C SER A 172 -18.81 -15.97 -21.86
N LEU A 173 -19.63 -15.32 -21.01
CA LEU A 173 -20.47 -14.17 -21.35
C LEU A 173 -19.65 -12.87 -21.27
N ASN A 174 -19.43 -12.25 -22.42
CA ASN A 174 -18.80 -10.93 -22.57
C ASN A 174 -19.70 -9.82 -21.97
N ILE A 175 -19.60 -9.59 -20.66
CA ILE A 175 -20.32 -8.49 -20.00
C ILE A 175 -19.50 -7.21 -20.15
N GLY A 176 -19.79 -6.48 -21.24
CA GLY A 176 -19.40 -5.10 -21.45
C GLY A 176 -20.61 -4.17 -21.28
N SER A 177 -20.41 -3.12 -20.48
CA SER A 177 -21.14 -1.83 -20.37
C SER A 177 -22.65 -1.82 -20.74
N LEU A 178 -23.51 -1.84 -19.72
CA LEU A 178 -24.93 -1.46 -19.84
C LEU A 178 -25.05 0.06 -20.03
N LYS A 179 -24.86 0.53 -21.26
CA LYS A 179 -25.44 1.80 -21.74
C LYS A 179 -26.54 1.46 -22.74
N GLY A 180 -27.80 1.67 -22.34
CA GLY A 180 -28.91 1.78 -23.30
C GLY A 180 -30.05 0.76 -23.21
N ALA A 181 -30.44 0.27 -22.02
CA ALA A 181 -31.75 -0.37 -21.89
C ALA A 181 -32.83 0.71 -21.72
N LYS A 182 -33.71 0.82 -22.72
CA LYS A 182 -34.93 1.65 -22.66
C LYS A 182 -35.86 1.13 -21.57
N ALA A 183 -36.46 2.07 -20.82
CA ALA A 183 -37.55 1.82 -19.89
C ALA A 183 -38.72 1.14 -20.62
N TYR A 184 -39.30 0.11 -20.00
CA TYR A 184 -40.57 -0.48 -20.40
C TYR A 184 -41.67 -0.02 -19.44
N GLU A 185 -42.82 0.33 -20.01
CA GLU A 185 -44.14 0.35 -19.34
C GLU A 185 -44.52 -1.03 -18.79
#